data_AF-A0A841WLM4-F1
#
_entry.id   AF-A0A841WLM4-F1
#
_cell.length_a   1.000
_cell.length_b   1.000
_cell.length_c   1.000
_cell.angle_alpha   90.00
_cell.angle_beta   90.00
_cell.angle_gamma   90.00
#
_symmetry.space_group_name_H-M   'P 1'
#
loop_
_entity.id
_entity.type
_entity.pdbx_description
1 polymer ?
#
loop_
_entity_poly.entity_id
_entity_poly.type
_entity_poly.pdbx_seq_one_letter_code
_entity_poly.pdbx_strand_id
1 'polypeptide(L)'
;MSLNREKYQAFVTLLEQLRSDATTGPIVAAELRRRVASLQRLFVEEIVPLADIGVDGASQTEASLQGEDSRVQSYQTEMSKQLRLLEIDVMFFQGARQASTVQTRLQTISDRLTTLIQYCDAILQPQTEGEK
;
A
#
# COMPACT_ATOMS: atom_id res chain seq x y z
N MET A 1 17.50 -12.19 -2.15
CA MET A 1 16.15 -11.59 -2.06
C MET A 1 16.01 -10.66 -3.25
N SER A 2 14.91 -10.72 -4.02
CA SER A 2 14.75 -9.82 -5.17
C SER A 2 14.49 -8.39 -4.68
N LEU A 3 15.13 -7.40 -5.30
CA LEU A 3 15.02 -5.98 -4.94
C LEU A 3 13.55 -5.52 -4.83
N ASN A 4 12.69 -5.99 -5.74
CA ASN A 4 11.26 -5.66 -5.74
C ASN A 4 10.57 -6.09 -4.44
N ARG A 5 10.87 -7.31 -3.97
CA ARG A 5 10.30 -7.86 -2.74
C ARG A 5 10.70 -7.03 -1.52
N GLU A 6 11.96 -6.59 -1.46
CA GLU A 6 12.47 -5.75 -0.37
C GLU A 6 11.76 -4.40 -0.31
N LYS A 7 11.47 -3.78 -1.46
CA LYS A 7 10.71 -2.51 -1.53
C LYS A 7 9.27 -2.67 -1.02
N TYR A 8 8.58 -3.74 -1.41
CA TYR A 8 7.25 -4.04 -0.90
C TYR A 8 7.25 -4.35 0.60
N GLN A 9 8.24 -5.09 1.12
CA GLN A 9 8.38 -5.37 2.56
C GLN A 9 8.64 -4.09 3.38
N ALA A 10 9.50 -3.20 2.88
CA ALA A 10 9.74 -1.91 3.51
C ALA A 10 8.45 -1.07 3.55
N PHE A 11 7.67 -1.08 2.46
CA PHE A 11 6.39 -0.38 2.40
C PHE A 11 5.35 -0.96 3.37
N VAL A 12 5.22 -2.29 3.45
CA VAL A 12 4.36 -2.98 4.44
C VAL A 12 4.73 -2.56 5.86
N THR A 13 6.02 -2.57 6.19
CA THR A 13 6.50 -2.17 7.53
C THR A 13 6.03 -0.76 7.89
N LEU A 14 6.11 0.18 6.95
CA LEU A 14 5.67 1.56 7.17
C LEU A 14 4.13 1.67 7.29
N LEU A 15 3.38 0.90 6.51
CA LEU A 15 1.91 0.82 6.61
C LEU A 15 1.46 0.26 7.96
N GLU A 16 2.11 -0.81 8.43
CA GLU A 16 1.81 -1.44 9.72
C GLU A 16 2.10 -0.51 10.90
N GLN A 17 3.23 0.19 10.87
CA GLN A 17 3.57 1.20 11.86
C GLN A 17 2.51 2.31 11.90
N LEU A 18 2.13 2.83 10.74
CA LEU A 18 1.10 3.88 10.67
C LEU A 18 -0.27 3.38 11.18
N ARG A 19 -0.64 2.14 10.87
CA ARG A 19 -1.88 1.52 11.35
C ARG A 19 -1.85 1.34 12.86
N SER A 20 -0.73 0.90 13.42
CA SER A 20 -0.56 0.79 14.87
C SER A 20 -0.72 2.17 15.51
N ASP A 21 -0.06 3.20 14.99
CA ASP A 21 -0.17 4.55 15.54
C ASP A 21 -1.60 5.09 15.49
N ALA A 22 -2.34 4.79 14.42
CA ALA A 22 -3.74 5.19 14.26
C ALA A 22 -4.71 4.46 15.21
N THR A 23 -4.35 3.28 15.71
CA THR A 23 -5.21 2.44 16.56
C THR A 23 -4.84 2.51 18.04
N THR A 24 -3.55 2.61 18.37
CA THR A 24 -3.05 2.54 19.76
C THR A 24 -2.48 3.85 20.28
N GLY A 25 -2.12 4.78 19.40
CA GLY A 25 -1.39 6.00 19.76
C GLY A 25 -2.23 7.29 19.64
N PRO A 26 -1.90 8.34 20.41
CA PRO A 26 -2.42 9.68 20.14
C PRO A 26 -1.68 10.27 18.92
N ILE A 27 -2.05 9.82 17.71
CA ILE A 27 -1.53 10.40 16.48
C ILE A 27 -2.24 11.73 16.18
N VAL A 28 -1.45 12.78 15.93
CA VAL A 28 -1.97 14.11 15.58
C VAL A 28 -2.12 14.21 14.06
N ALA A 29 -3.14 14.94 13.58
CA ALA A 29 -3.45 15.04 12.15
C ALA A 29 -2.26 15.50 11.28
N ALA A 30 -1.43 16.42 11.78
CA ALA A 30 -0.24 16.89 11.07
C ALA A 30 0.79 15.77 10.85
N GLU A 31 0.99 14.91 11.85
CA GLU A 31 1.90 13.77 11.79
C GLU A 31 1.36 12.71 10.83
N LEU A 32 0.07 12.39 10.94
CA LEU A 32 -0.60 11.45 10.05
C LEU A 32 -0.50 11.91 8.58
N ARG A 33 -0.75 13.20 8.31
CA ARG A 33 -0.61 13.78 6.97
C ARG A 33 0.81 13.65 6.44
N ARG A 34 1.82 13.92 7.27
CA ARG A 34 3.24 13.78 6.88
C ARG A 34 3.56 12.34 6.51
N ARG A 35 3.14 11.38 7.33
CA ARG A 35 3.39 9.95 7.10
C ARG A 35 2.69 9.44 5.85
N VAL A 36 1.44 9.85 5.60
CA VAL A 36 0.71 9.50 4.37
C VAL A 36 1.40 10.09 3.13
N ALA A 37 1.87 11.34 3.18
CA ALA A 37 2.61 11.93 2.08
C ALA A 37 3.94 11.18 1.80
N SER A 38 4.64 10.75 2.86
CA SER A 38 5.84 9.91 2.71
C SER A 38 5.54 8.55 2.08
N LEU A 39 4.44 7.89 2.46
CA LEU A 39 4.00 6.62 1.87
C LEU A 39 3.65 6.79 0.38
N GLN A 40 2.90 7.83 0.04
CA GLN A 40 2.56 8.15 -1.35
C GLN A 40 3.82 8.36 -2.20
N ARG A 41 4.77 9.14 -1.68
CA ARG A 41 6.04 9.39 -2.36
C ARG A 41 6.84 8.11 -2.58
N LEU A 42 7.03 7.31 -1.52
CA LEU A 42 7.75 6.04 -1.62
C LEU A 42 7.08 5.10 -2.65
N PHE A 43 5.76 5.01 -2.63
CA PHE A 43 5.03 4.18 -3.58
C PHE A 43 5.27 4.63 -5.03
N VAL A 44 5.17 5.93 -5.32
CA VAL A 44 5.36 6.46 -6.69
C VAL A 44 6.81 6.37 -7.14
N GLU A 45 7.78 6.68 -6.27
CA GLU A 45 9.20 6.73 -6.64
C GLU A 45 9.85 5.34 -6.69
N GLU A 46 9.43 4.41 -5.82
CA GLU A 46 10.15 3.15 -5.58
C GLU A 46 9.35 1.89 -5.94
N ILE A 47 8.02 1.96 -6.05
CA ILE A 47 7.16 0.78 -6.30
C ILE A 47 6.58 0.80 -7.70
N VAL A 48 5.99 1.92 -8.15
CA VAL A 48 5.38 2.03 -9.49
C VAL A 48 6.37 1.67 -10.61
N PRO A 49 7.64 2.13 -10.60
CA PRO A 49 8.59 1.77 -11.67
C PRO A 49 8.88 0.27 -11.75
N LEU A 50 8.67 -0.49 -10.67
CA LEU A 50 9.01 -1.91 -10.62
C LEU A 50 8.11 -2.78 -11.50
N ALA A 51 6.89 -2.32 -11.84
CA ALA A 51 5.97 -3.03 -12.71
C ALA A 51 6.27 -2.81 -14.21
N ASP A 52 7.19 -1.89 -14.53
CA ASP A 52 7.62 -1.58 -15.90
C ASP A 52 8.94 -2.29 -16.25
N ILE A 53 9.76 -2.65 -15.25
CA ILE A 53 11.09 -3.27 -15.47
C ILE A 53 11.00 -4.76 -15.88
N GLY A 54 9.79 -5.35 -15.89
CA GLY A 54 9.56 -6.72 -16.38
C GLY A 54 9.78 -6.91 -17.89
N VAL A 55 9.87 -5.83 -18.67
CA VAL A 55 9.99 -5.89 -20.14
C VAL A 55 11.41 -5.71 -20.72
N ASP A 56 12.40 -5.31 -19.92
CA ASP A 56 13.71 -4.89 -20.47
C ASP A 56 14.89 -5.89 -20.30
N GLY A 57 14.63 -7.20 -20.13
CA GLY A 57 15.76 -8.12 -19.90
C GLY A 57 15.59 -9.63 -20.00
N ALA A 58 14.51 -10.19 -20.55
CA ALA A 58 14.36 -11.65 -20.64
C ALA A 58 14.14 -12.15 -22.07
N SER A 59 15.13 -12.90 -22.56
CA SER A 59 14.96 -13.87 -23.64
C SER A 59 13.71 -14.73 -23.43
N GLN A 60 12.85 -14.79 -24.45
CA GLN A 60 12.09 -15.97 -24.89
C GLN A 60 11.73 -16.97 -23.78
N THR A 61 10.93 -16.57 -22.79
CA THR A 61 10.12 -17.46 -21.93
C THR A 61 8.84 -16.72 -21.56
N GLU A 62 8.15 -16.21 -22.59
CA GLU A 62 7.24 -15.06 -22.47
C GLU A 62 5.76 -15.39 -22.22
N ALA A 63 5.38 -16.66 -22.05
CA ALA A 63 3.96 -17.04 -21.91
C ALA A 63 3.44 -17.15 -20.46
N SER A 64 4.31 -17.46 -19.49
CA SER A 64 3.89 -17.64 -18.08
C SER A 64 4.06 -16.38 -17.23
N LEU A 65 4.96 -15.47 -17.61
CA LEU A 65 5.28 -14.25 -16.85
C LEU A 65 4.26 -13.11 -17.10
N GLN A 66 3.56 -13.12 -18.24
CA GLN A 66 2.57 -12.08 -18.58
C GLN A 66 1.39 -12.01 -17.58
N GLY A 67 1.01 -13.13 -16.96
CA GLY A 67 -0.07 -13.17 -15.97
C GLY A 67 0.32 -12.55 -14.63
N GLU A 68 1.59 -12.72 -14.22
CA GLU A 68 2.11 -12.18 -12.97
C GLU A 68 2.26 -10.66 -13.05
N ASP A 69 2.79 -10.13 -14.16
CA ASP A 69 2.93 -8.69 -14.39
C ASP A 69 1.57 -7.98 -14.42
N SER A 70 0.57 -8.57 -15.10
CA SER A 70 -0.79 -8.01 -15.15
C SER A 70 -1.46 -7.97 -13.77
N ARG A 71 -1.24 -9.01 -12.94
CA ARG A 71 -1.75 -9.07 -11.56
C ARG A 71 -1.09 -8.00 -10.67
N VAL A 72 0.23 -7.83 -10.76
CA VAL A 72 0.96 -6.81 -10.00
C VAL A 72 0.51 -5.40 -10.40
N GLN A 73 0.38 -5.11 -11.69
CA GLN A 73 -0.12 -3.83 -12.19
C GLN A 73 -1.56 -3.52 -11.72
N SER A 74 -2.42 -4.54 -11.69
CA SER A 74 -3.78 -4.42 -11.16
C SER A 74 -3.78 -4.04 -9.68
N TYR A 75 -2.95 -4.69 -8.87
CA TYR A 75 -2.82 -4.34 -7.46
C TYR A 75 -2.19 -2.96 -7.26
N GLN A 76 -1.17 -2.58 -8.02
CA GLN A 76 -0.58 -1.24 -7.95
C GLN A 76 -1.60 -0.14 -8.29
N THR A 77 -2.51 -0.40 -9.22
CA THR A 77 -3.61 0.51 -9.58
C THR A 77 -4.57 0.70 -8.40
N GLU A 78 -5.00 -0.40 -7.78
CA GLU A 78 -5.86 -0.32 -6.58
C GLU A 78 -5.13 0.31 -5.40
N MET A 79 -3.84 0.01 -5.19
CA MET A 79 -3.02 0.66 -4.15
C MET A 79 -2.93 2.17 -4.37
N SER A 80 -2.72 2.63 -5.61
CA SER A 80 -2.70 4.06 -5.96
C SER A 80 -4.02 4.73 -5.57
N LYS A 81 -5.14 4.10 -5.91
CA LYS A 81 -6.48 4.57 -5.53
C LYS A 81 -6.67 4.61 -4.02
N GLN A 82 -6.28 3.56 -3.29
CA GLN A 82 -6.38 3.54 -1.83
C GLN A 82 -5.49 4.61 -1.19
N LEU A 83 -4.28 4.85 -1.67
CA LEU A 83 -3.40 5.92 -1.17
C LEU A 83 -4.00 7.31 -1.39
N ARG A 84 -4.73 7.52 -2.50
CA ARG A 84 -5.43 8.78 -2.74
C ARG A 84 -6.63 8.96 -1.82
N LEU A 85 -7.40 7.89 -1.57
CA LEU A 85 -8.52 7.93 -0.64
C LEU A 85 -8.05 8.09 0.81
N LEU A 86 -6.88 7.54 1.16
CA LEU A 86 -6.27 7.69 2.48
C LEU A 86 -6.00 9.16 2.79
N GLU A 87 -5.48 9.91 1.81
CA GLU A 87 -5.25 11.35 1.94
C GLU A 87 -6.56 12.11 2.27
N ILE A 88 -7.66 11.75 1.62
CA ILE A 88 -8.98 12.32 1.87
C ILE A 88 -9.45 11.99 3.29
N ASP A 89 -9.26 10.76 3.75
CA ASP A 89 -9.61 10.36 5.11
C ASP A 89 -8.83 11.15 6.16
N VAL A 90 -7.54 11.42 5.90
CA VAL A 90 -6.72 12.28 6.77
C VAL A 90 -7.26 13.71 6.82
N MET A 91 -7.70 14.28 5.69
CA MET A 91 -8.31 15.61 5.67
C MET A 91 -9.59 15.65 6.52
N PHE A 92 -10.43 14.60 6.43
CA PHE A 92 -11.63 14.50 7.27
C PHE A 92 -11.32 14.29 8.74
N PHE A 93 -10.29 13.51 9.07
CA PHE A 93 -9.79 13.36 10.43
C PHE A 93 -9.33 14.70 11.00
N GLN A 94 -8.57 15.49 10.24
CA GLN A 94 -8.09 16.80 10.66
C GLN A 94 -9.24 17.77 11.01
N GLY A 95 -10.37 17.68 10.30
CA GLY A 95 -11.56 18.50 10.55
C GLY A 95 -12.46 18.01 11.69
N ALA A 96 -12.25 16.78 12.20
CA ALA A 96 -13.11 16.18 13.20
C ALA A 96 -12.91 16.81 14.58
N ARG A 97 -14.01 17.23 15.22
CA ARG A 97 -13.99 17.86 16.56
C ARG A 97 -14.68 17.03 17.64
N GLN A 98 -15.65 16.21 17.26
CA GLN A 98 -16.37 15.34 18.20
C GLN A 98 -15.60 14.04 18.39
N ALA A 99 -15.45 13.59 19.64
CA ALA A 99 -14.70 12.39 19.96
C ALA A 99 -15.18 11.14 19.20
N SER A 100 -16.50 10.98 19.06
CA SER A 100 -17.10 9.89 18.26
C SER A 100 -16.68 9.97 16.79
N THR A 101 -16.75 11.14 16.17
CA THR A 101 -16.31 11.36 14.79
C THR A 101 -14.81 11.13 14.62
N VAL A 102 -13.99 11.58 15.57
CA VAL A 102 -12.53 11.34 15.57
C VAL A 102 -12.24 9.84 15.56
N GLN A 103 -12.91 9.06 16.42
CA GLN A 103 -12.76 7.60 16.47
C GLN A 103 -13.20 6.94 15.15
N THR A 104 -14.35 7.32 14.59
CA THR A 104 -14.81 6.77 13.30
C THR A 104 -13.82 7.06 12.17
N ARG A 105 -13.21 8.26 12.14
CA ARG A 105 -12.21 8.61 11.14
C ARG A 105 -10.92 7.81 11.30
N LEU A 106 -10.43 7.64 12.53
CA LEU A 106 -9.28 6.78 12.80
C LEU A 106 -9.54 5.32 12.39
N GLN A 107 -10.74 4.80 12.65
CA GLN A 107 -11.12 3.47 12.20
C GLN A 107 -11.08 3.36 10.67
N THR A 108 -11.66 4.33 9.96
CA THR A 108 -11.66 4.36 8.49
C THR A 108 -10.22 4.36 7.93
N ILE A 109 -9.33 5.16 8.54
CA ILE A 109 -7.91 5.20 8.20
C ILE A 109 -7.26 3.83 8.42
N SER A 110 -7.50 3.20 9.58
CA SER A 110 -6.97 1.88 9.92
C SER A 110 -7.45 0.79 8.96
N ASP A 111 -8.72 0.79 8.59
CA ASP A 111 -9.30 -0.16 7.65
C ASP A 111 -8.64 -0.03 6.27
N ARG A 112 -8.44 1.21 5.80
CA ARG A 112 -7.78 1.46 4.51
C ARG A 112 -6.31 1.05 4.52
N LEU A 113 -5.59 1.32 5.60
CA LEU A 113 -4.22 0.84 5.76
C LEU A 113 -4.16 -0.69 5.72
N THR A 114 -5.15 -1.36 6.31
CA THR A 114 -5.27 -2.83 6.24
C THR A 114 -5.49 -3.31 4.80
N THR A 115 -6.36 -2.67 4.02
CA THR A 115 -6.53 -2.99 2.59
C THR A 115 -5.22 -2.82 1.81
N LEU A 116 -4.46 -1.74 2.06
CA LEU A 116 -3.16 -1.52 1.41
C LEU A 116 -2.14 -2.62 1.74
N ILE A 117 -2.08 -3.05 3.01
CA ILE A 117 -1.23 -4.16 3.45
C ILE A 117 -1.63 -5.44 2.73
N GLN A 118 -2.92 -5.75 2.64
CA GLN A 118 -3.42 -6.95 1.95
C GLN A 118 -3.03 -7.01 0.48
N TYR A 119 -3.03 -5.87 -0.24
CA TYR A 119 -2.53 -5.83 -1.62
C TYR A 119 -1.03 -6.10 -1.70
N CYS A 120 -0.24 -5.56 -0.78
CA CYS A 120 1.19 -5.86 -0.72
C CYS A 120 1.43 -7.33 -0.43
N ASP A 121 0.71 -7.92 0.53
CA ASP A 121 0.81 -9.33 0.86
C ASP A 121 0.43 -10.21 -0.33
N ALA A 122 -0.61 -9.85 -1.08
CA ALA A 122 -1.01 -10.57 -2.28
C ALA A 122 0.08 -10.55 -3.37
N ILE A 123 0.83 -9.45 -3.50
CA ILE A 123 2.00 -9.34 -4.40
C ILE A 123 3.19 -10.16 -3.88
N LEU A 124 3.41 -10.16 -2.56
CA LEU A 124 4.53 -10.84 -1.90
C LEU A 124 4.35 -12.36 -1.78
N GLN A 125 3.11 -12.85 -1.87
CA GLN A 125 2.81 -14.28 -1.86
C GLN A 125 3.24 -14.90 -3.20
N PRO A 126 4.10 -15.95 -3.18
CA PRO A 126 4.37 -16.72 -4.38
C PRO A 126 3.06 -17.32 -4.87
N GLN A 127 2.80 -17.30 -6.19
CA GLN A 127 1.67 -18.02 -6.77
C GLN A 127 1.83 -19.50 -6.42
N THR A 128 1.21 -19.93 -5.33
CA THR A 128 0.99 -21.35 -5.10
C THR A 128 -0.14 -21.68 -6.04
N GLU A 129 0.23 -22.17 -7.23
CA GLU A 129 -0.70 -22.85 -8.12
C GLU A 129 -1.52 -23.83 -7.29
N GLY A 130 -2.83 -23.65 -7.32
CA GLY A 130 -3.75 -24.58 -6.69
C GLY A 130 -3.60 -25.94 -7.34
N GLU A 131 -2.88 -26.84 -6.68
CA GLU A 131 -3.11 -28.27 -6.80
C GLU A 131 -4.55 -28.53 -6.32
N LYS A 132 -5.46 -28.79 -7.25
CA LYS A 132 -6.62 -29.67 -7.07
C LYS A 132 -7.25 -30.07 -8.39
#